data_AF-A0AAN4YRV6-F1
#
_entry.id   AF-A0AAN4YRV6-F1
#
_cell.length_a   1.000
_cell.length_b   1.000
_cell.length_c   1.000
_cell.angle_alpha   90.00
_cell.angle_beta   90.00
_cell.angle_gamma   90.00
#
_symmetry.space_group_name_H-M   'P 1'
#
loop_
_entity.id
_entity.type
_entity.pdbx_description
1 polymer ?
#
loop_
_entity_poly.entity_id
_entity_poly.type
_entity_poly.pdbx_seq_one_letter_code
_entity_poly.pdbx_strand_id
1 'polypeptide(L)'
;MSKRVETANKDVGGLNIQGEDDSWDFGTGAGFYVDATKEPYKGGYNMYTYVTEELPKTVFAAFPQLDESRVSITGHSMGGHGALTLSVSAFAPISNPINCPWGQKAFGGYFGEDQQEKWKEHDATELVKKWKGPLDVLIDVQGQLLPENLEKAAKEAGVEGLKVRYQPDYDHSYYTMATFADDHVEHAAKYLFA
;
A
#
# COMPACT_ATOMS: atom_id res chain seq x y z
N MET A 1 36.48 -15.84 19.44
CA MET A 1 36.09 -15.65 18.01
C MET A 1 34.57 -15.76 17.94
N SER A 2 33.87 -14.65 18.16
CA SER A 2 32.41 -14.61 18.03
C SER A 2 32.07 -14.36 16.57
N LYS A 3 31.37 -15.29 15.93
CA LYS A 3 30.83 -15.09 14.58
C LYS A 3 29.82 -13.95 14.68
N ARG A 4 30.12 -12.81 14.05
CA ARG A 4 29.11 -11.79 13.76
C ARG A 4 28.05 -12.47 12.91
N VAL A 5 26.82 -12.45 13.41
CA VAL A 5 25.64 -12.72 12.58
C VAL A 5 25.63 -11.60 11.55
N GLU A 6 25.86 -11.97 10.29
CA GLU A 6 25.67 -11.10 9.15
C GLU A 6 24.16 -10.95 8.97
N THR A 7 23.55 -10.03 9.72
CA THR A 7 22.25 -9.50 9.33
C THR A 7 22.52 -8.69 8.07
N ALA A 8 22.18 -9.26 6.92
CA ALA A 8 22.08 -8.49 5.68
C ALA A 8 21.29 -7.23 5.99
N ASN A 9 21.84 -6.09 5.60
CA ASN A 9 21.29 -4.78 5.87
C ASN A 9 19.92 -4.69 5.18
N LYS A 10 18.83 -5.07 5.87
CA LYS A 10 17.44 -4.89 5.45
C LYS A 10 16.99 -3.45 5.72
N ASP A 11 17.88 -2.50 5.51
CA ASP A 11 17.52 -1.09 5.56
C ASP A 11 16.66 -0.78 4.33
N VAL A 12 15.83 0.25 4.44
CA VAL A 12 15.01 0.85 3.37
C VAL A 12 15.88 1.44 2.22
N GLY A 13 17.18 1.13 2.18
CA GLY A 13 18.24 1.78 1.41
C GLY A 13 18.80 0.96 0.25
N GLY A 14 17.97 0.15 -0.42
CA GLY A 14 18.34 -0.59 -1.63
C GLY A 14 19.09 -1.90 -1.37
N LEU A 15 19.11 -2.79 -2.36
CA LEU A 15 19.75 -4.11 -2.33
C LEU A 15 21.09 -4.15 -3.09
N ASN A 16 21.59 -3.01 -3.55
CA ASN A 16 22.65 -2.86 -4.54
C ASN A 16 22.40 -3.66 -5.83
N ILE A 17 21.14 -3.72 -6.26
CA ILE A 17 20.74 -4.32 -7.53
C ILE A 17 21.05 -3.33 -8.66
N GLN A 18 21.70 -3.80 -9.73
CA GLN A 18 21.95 -2.97 -10.90
C GLN A 18 20.63 -2.42 -11.47
N GLY A 19 20.53 -1.10 -11.53
CA GLY A 19 19.38 -0.38 -12.09
C GLY A 19 18.23 -0.11 -11.11
N GLU A 20 18.36 -0.48 -9.84
CA GLU A 20 17.30 -0.20 -8.84
C GLU A 20 17.21 1.28 -8.45
N ASP A 21 18.26 2.06 -8.71
CA ASP A 21 18.32 3.50 -8.42
C ASP A 21 18.20 4.36 -9.70
N ASP A 22 18.01 3.73 -10.88
CA ASP A 22 17.99 4.43 -12.18
C ASP A 22 16.71 5.26 -12.38
N SER A 23 15.64 4.94 -11.65
CA SER A 23 14.31 5.54 -11.82
C SER A 23 13.63 5.74 -10.49
N TRP A 24 12.90 6.84 -10.33
CA TRP A 24 12.21 7.17 -9.08
C TRP A 24 10.93 6.34 -8.82
N ASP A 25 10.39 5.71 -9.87
CA ASP A 25 9.13 4.96 -9.89
C ASP A 25 9.34 3.43 -9.95
N PHE A 26 10.58 2.95 -9.76
CA PHE A 26 10.92 1.52 -9.71
C PHE A 26 12.21 1.29 -8.91
N GLY A 27 12.29 0.18 -8.16
CA GLY A 27 13.45 -0.10 -7.31
C GLY A 27 13.41 0.67 -5.98
N THR A 28 14.53 1.27 -5.56
CA THR A 28 14.68 1.88 -4.24
C THR A 28 13.63 2.99 -4.03
N GLY A 29 12.91 2.93 -2.90
CA GLY A 29 11.81 3.86 -2.61
C GLY A 29 10.50 3.57 -3.35
N ALA A 30 10.48 2.59 -4.25
CA ALA A 30 9.34 2.23 -5.10
C ALA A 30 9.01 0.72 -5.02
N GLY A 31 9.01 0.13 -3.81
CA GLY A 31 8.77 -1.30 -3.60
C GLY A 31 7.31 -1.76 -3.79
N PHE A 32 6.36 -0.85 -4.01
CA PHE A 32 4.94 -1.11 -4.28
C PHE A 32 4.19 -1.98 -3.26
N TYR A 33 4.75 -2.25 -2.09
CA TYR A 33 4.14 -3.09 -1.04
C TYR A 33 3.79 -4.50 -1.53
N VAL A 34 4.66 -5.07 -2.36
CA VAL A 34 4.54 -6.43 -2.89
C VAL A 34 5.72 -7.30 -2.47
N ASP A 35 5.55 -8.62 -2.60
CA ASP A 35 6.64 -9.59 -2.54
C ASP A 35 7.03 -10.01 -3.95
N ALA A 36 8.14 -9.45 -4.44
CA ALA A 36 8.65 -9.69 -5.78
C ALA A 36 8.92 -11.19 -5.99
N THR A 37 8.59 -11.69 -7.18
CA THR A 37 8.86 -13.08 -7.59
C THR A 37 9.82 -13.20 -8.75
N LYS A 38 10.18 -12.09 -9.39
CA LYS A 38 11.12 -12.04 -10.50
C LYS A 38 12.51 -11.63 -10.00
N GLU A 39 13.53 -12.37 -10.45
CA GLU A 39 14.92 -11.98 -10.23
C GLU A 39 15.24 -10.67 -10.99
N PRO A 40 16.11 -9.80 -10.46
CA PRO A 40 16.89 -9.95 -9.21
C PRO A 40 16.13 -9.52 -7.93
N TYR A 41 14.91 -8.98 -8.06
CA TYR A 41 14.18 -8.34 -6.96
C TYR A 41 13.62 -9.31 -5.91
N LYS A 42 13.34 -10.56 -6.33
CA LYS A 42 12.85 -11.65 -5.45
C LYS A 42 13.67 -11.83 -4.17
N GLY A 43 14.98 -11.56 -4.23
CA GLY A 43 15.89 -11.75 -3.10
C GLY A 43 15.68 -10.79 -1.92
N GLY A 44 14.98 -9.67 -2.10
CA GLY A 44 14.80 -8.71 -0.99
C GLY A 44 13.70 -7.67 -1.13
N TYR A 45 13.01 -7.57 -2.27
CA TYR A 45 11.82 -6.72 -2.40
C TYR A 45 10.59 -7.48 -1.89
N ASN A 46 10.58 -7.72 -0.57
CA ASN A 46 9.53 -8.44 0.16
C ASN A 46 8.75 -7.48 1.07
N MET A 47 8.26 -6.38 0.49
CA MET A 47 7.65 -5.28 1.24
C MET A 47 6.28 -5.63 1.79
N TYR A 48 5.55 -6.55 1.14
CA TYR A 48 4.29 -7.04 1.66
C TYR A 48 4.55 -7.80 2.97
N THR A 49 5.38 -8.84 2.93
CA THR A 49 5.79 -9.62 4.11
C THR A 49 6.39 -8.72 5.20
N TYR A 50 7.22 -7.74 4.83
CA TYR A 50 7.82 -6.84 5.81
C TYR A 50 6.76 -6.03 6.57
N VAL A 51 5.79 -5.43 5.87
CA VAL A 51 4.78 -4.55 6.49
C VAL A 51 3.70 -5.34 7.23
N THR A 52 3.36 -6.55 6.78
CA THR A 52 2.29 -7.36 7.39
C THR A 52 2.78 -8.29 8.50
N GLU A 53 4.04 -8.71 8.47
CA GLU A 53 4.58 -9.72 9.40
C GLU A 53 5.79 -9.22 10.20
N GLU A 54 6.89 -8.87 9.53
CA GLU A 54 8.17 -8.61 10.20
C GLU A 54 8.13 -7.34 11.08
N LEU A 55 7.62 -6.24 10.52
CA LEU A 55 7.53 -4.95 11.21
C LEU A 55 6.53 -4.98 12.37
N PRO A 56 5.27 -5.43 12.21
CA PRO A 56 4.33 -5.51 13.33
C PRO A 56 4.88 -6.36 14.48
N LYS A 57 5.44 -7.53 14.18
CA LYS A 57 6.06 -8.41 15.18
C LYS A 57 7.17 -7.71 15.95
N THR A 58 8.03 -6.97 15.25
CA THR A 58 9.14 -6.23 15.87
C THR A 58 8.64 -5.10 16.74
N VAL A 59 7.64 -4.35 16.27
CA VAL A 59 7.02 -3.23 17.01
C VAL A 59 6.35 -3.72 18.29
N PHE A 60 5.50 -4.76 18.23
CA PHE A 60 4.80 -5.27 19.42
C PHE A 60 5.74 -5.93 20.43
N ALA A 61 6.83 -6.56 19.97
CA ALA A 61 7.86 -7.06 20.86
C ALA A 61 8.62 -5.93 21.58
N ALA A 62 8.85 -4.79 20.92
CA ALA A 62 9.56 -3.65 21.49
C ALA A 62 8.68 -2.75 22.39
N PHE A 63 7.37 -2.71 22.11
CA PHE A 63 6.41 -1.83 22.80
C PHE A 63 5.23 -2.64 23.33
N PRO A 64 5.40 -3.37 24.46
CA PRO A 64 4.37 -4.27 25.00
C PRO A 64 3.10 -3.57 25.50
N GLN A 65 3.12 -2.23 25.59
CA GLN A 65 1.93 -1.42 25.89
C GLN A 65 0.98 -1.25 24.69
N LEU A 66 1.42 -1.58 23.47
CA LEU A 66 0.59 -1.54 22.28
C LEU A 66 -0.30 -2.79 22.22
N ASP A 67 -1.54 -2.60 21.76
CA ASP A 67 -2.50 -3.68 21.61
C ASP A 67 -2.45 -4.23 20.18
N GLU A 68 -1.87 -5.41 20.01
CA GLU A 68 -1.73 -6.06 18.70
C GLU A 68 -3.06 -6.44 18.04
N SER A 69 -4.17 -6.48 18.79
CA SER A 69 -5.51 -6.75 18.25
C SER A 69 -6.17 -5.52 17.62
N ARG A 70 -5.62 -4.33 17.85
CA ARG A 70 -6.18 -3.05 17.42
C ARG A 70 -5.17 -2.28 16.58
N VAL A 71 -5.13 -2.62 15.29
CA VAL A 71 -4.20 -2.03 14.32
C VAL A 71 -4.96 -1.45 13.14
N SER A 72 -4.57 -0.26 12.74
CA SER A 72 -5.05 0.41 11.53
C SER A 72 -3.86 0.90 10.74
N ILE A 73 -3.95 0.90 9.42
CA ILE A 73 -2.92 1.44 8.53
C ILE A 73 -3.55 2.45 7.57
N THR A 74 -2.79 3.49 7.28
CA THR A 74 -3.10 4.50 6.28
C THR A 74 -1.85 4.73 5.45
N GLY A 75 -1.98 5.38 4.30
CA GLY A 75 -0.85 5.66 3.45
C GLY A 75 -1.18 6.65 2.34
N HIS A 76 -0.14 7.12 1.66
CA HIS A 76 -0.23 8.09 0.59
C HIS A 76 0.29 7.54 -0.73
N SER A 77 -0.43 7.74 -1.85
CA SER A 77 0.02 7.35 -3.18
C SER A 77 0.33 5.86 -3.29
N MET A 78 1.58 5.47 -3.56
CA MET A 78 2.03 4.07 -3.47
C MET A 78 1.77 3.48 -2.07
N GLY A 79 1.97 4.25 -1.00
CA GLY A 79 1.58 3.87 0.36
C GLY A 79 0.08 3.73 0.55
N GLY A 80 -0.71 4.56 -0.14
CA GLY A 80 -2.16 4.45 -0.16
C GLY A 80 -2.62 3.17 -0.86
N HIS A 81 -1.92 2.77 -1.93
CA HIS A 81 -2.11 1.47 -2.57
C HIS A 81 -1.88 0.31 -1.59
N GLY A 82 -0.73 0.29 -0.91
CA GLY A 82 -0.45 -0.73 0.11
C GLY A 82 -1.44 -0.72 1.28
N ALA A 83 -1.91 0.46 1.68
CA ALA A 83 -2.93 0.57 2.72
C ALA A 83 -4.30 0.05 2.24
N LEU A 84 -4.73 0.33 1.01
CA LEU A 84 -6.01 -0.16 0.48
C LEU A 84 -6.07 -1.68 0.31
N THR A 85 -4.94 -2.34 0.11
CA THR A 85 -4.90 -3.81 0.08
C THR A 85 -4.99 -4.44 1.48
N LEU A 86 -4.86 -3.63 2.55
CA LEU A 86 -4.74 -4.10 3.93
C LEU A 86 -5.71 -3.45 4.93
N SER A 87 -6.36 -2.32 4.63
CA SER A 87 -6.93 -1.44 5.69
C SER A 87 -7.98 -0.40 5.26
N VAL A 88 -8.15 0.61 6.12
CA VAL A 88 -9.37 1.41 6.34
C VAL A 88 -9.25 2.89 5.93
N SER A 89 -8.09 3.39 5.49
CA SER A 89 -8.03 4.72 4.87
C SER A 89 -6.80 4.96 3.99
N ALA A 90 -6.88 5.91 3.07
CA ALA A 90 -5.75 6.30 2.21
C ALA A 90 -5.85 7.73 1.65
N PHE A 91 -4.69 8.37 1.41
CA PHE A 91 -4.56 9.64 0.71
C PHE A 91 -4.09 9.40 -0.72
N ALA A 92 -4.82 9.94 -1.71
CA ALA A 92 -4.53 9.85 -3.14
C ALA A 92 -3.97 8.48 -3.56
N PRO A 93 -4.64 7.35 -3.23
CA PRO A 93 -4.09 6.02 -3.46
C PRO A 93 -4.02 5.67 -4.95
N ILE A 94 -2.99 4.90 -5.32
CA ILE A 94 -3.01 4.16 -6.59
C ILE A 94 -4.05 3.04 -6.48
N SER A 95 -5.27 3.32 -6.96
CA SER A 95 -6.44 2.49 -6.67
C SER A 95 -6.61 1.35 -7.67
N ASN A 96 -6.05 1.48 -8.87
CA ASN A 96 -6.11 0.46 -9.92
C ASN A 96 -4.75 0.33 -10.66
N PRO A 97 -3.68 -0.10 -9.96
CA PRO A 97 -2.33 -0.15 -10.49
C PRO A 97 -2.17 -0.94 -11.79
N ILE A 98 -2.98 -1.98 -12.05
CA ILE A 98 -2.88 -2.75 -13.31
C ILE A 98 -3.26 -1.92 -14.55
N ASN A 99 -3.99 -0.82 -14.36
CA ASN A 99 -4.48 0.06 -15.40
C ASN A 99 -3.78 1.44 -15.41
N CYS A 100 -2.69 1.62 -14.65
CA CYS A 100 -1.90 2.85 -14.68
C CYS A 100 -0.42 2.58 -15.02
N PRO A 101 0.29 3.53 -15.66
CA PRO A 101 1.67 3.30 -16.10
C PRO A 101 2.64 2.90 -14.97
N TRP A 102 2.52 3.51 -13.80
CA TRP A 102 3.41 3.21 -12.67
C TRP A 102 3.20 1.77 -12.15
N GLY A 103 1.95 1.34 -12.00
CA GLY A 103 1.65 -0.02 -11.55
C GLY A 103 2.05 -1.08 -12.58
N GLN A 104 1.80 -0.84 -13.87
CA GLN A 104 2.24 -1.75 -14.94
C GLN A 104 3.76 -1.90 -14.99
N LYS A 105 4.50 -0.80 -14.85
CA LYS A 105 5.97 -0.83 -14.77
C LYS A 105 6.45 -1.62 -13.55
N ALA A 106 5.92 -1.30 -12.37
CA ALA A 106 6.32 -1.95 -11.12
C ALA A 106 5.98 -3.45 -11.14
N PHE A 107 4.77 -3.83 -11.51
CA PHE A 107 4.35 -5.23 -11.53
C PHE A 107 5.04 -6.04 -12.64
N GLY A 108 5.29 -5.45 -13.82
CA GLY A 108 6.11 -6.07 -14.86
C GLY A 108 7.56 -6.33 -14.40
N GLY A 109 8.11 -5.42 -13.59
CA GLY A 109 9.43 -5.55 -12.98
C GLY A 109 9.48 -6.59 -11.86
N TYR A 110 8.55 -6.55 -10.90
CA TYR A 110 8.57 -7.39 -9.70
C TYR A 110 7.96 -8.78 -9.88
N PHE A 111 6.94 -8.93 -10.70
CA PHE A 111 6.27 -10.22 -10.94
C PHE A 111 6.60 -10.81 -12.31
N GLY A 112 6.78 -9.96 -13.32
CA GLY A 112 6.88 -10.37 -14.72
C GLY A 112 5.62 -10.01 -15.52
N GLU A 113 5.79 -9.70 -16.80
CA GLU A 113 4.70 -9.33 -17.71
C GLU A 113 3.79 -10.52 -18.07
N ASP A 114 4.29 -11.75 -17.90
CA ASP A 114 3.57 -13.00 -18.07
C ASP A 114 2.64 -13.33 -16.89
N GLN A 115 2.75 -12.59 -15.77
CA GLN A 115 2.03 -12.86 -14.53
C GLN A 115 0.89 -11.88 -14.25
N GLN A 116 0.19 -11.40 -15.29
CA GLN A 116 -0.85 -10.37 -15.12
C GLN A 116 -2.01 -10.79 -14.20
N GLU A 117 -2.33 -12.08 -14.12
CA GLU A 117 -3.34 -12.57 -13.17
C GLU A 117 -2.90 -12.36 -11.72
N LYS A 118 -1.61 -12.52 -11.42
CA LYS A 118 -1.05 -12.25 -10.09
C LYS A 118 -1.16 -10.77 -9.72
N TRP A 119 -1.09 -9.87 -10.70
CA TRP A 119 -1.19 -8.43 -10.44
C TRP A 119 -2.54 -8.06 -9.81
N LYS A 120 -3.60 -8.81 -10.13
CA LYS A 120 -4.95 -8.61 -9.56
C LYS A 120 -5.02 -8.91 -8.06
N GLU A 121 -4.10 -9.70 -7.52
CA GLU A 121 -3.99 -9.96 -6.08
C GLU A 121 -3.44 -8.74 -5.32
N HIS A 122 -2.82 -7.81 -6.05
CA HIS A 122 -2.25 -6.56 -5.54
C HIS A 122 -2.92 -5.35 -6.21
N ASP A 123 -4.22 -5.41 -6.49
CA ASP A 123 -4.96 -4.28 -7.06
C ASP A 123 -6.26 -4.08 -6.29
N ALA A 124 -6.40 -2.94 -5.60
CA ALA A 124 -7.56 -2.68 -4.75
C ALA A 124 -8.89 -2.70 -5.52
N THR A 125 -8.90 -2.27 -6.78
CA THR A 125 -10.08 -2.30 -7.66
C THR A 125 -10.44 -3.74 -8.06
N GLU A 126 -9.47 -4.63 -8.23
CA GLU A 126 -9.76 -6.06 -8.47
C GLU A 126 -10.13 -6.80 -7.19
N LEU A 127 -9.54 -6.45 -6.05
CA LEU A 127 -9.83 -7.05 -4.74
C LEU A 127 -11.25 -6.71 -4.28
N VAL A 128 -11.70 -5.46 -4.44
CA VAL A 128 -13.05 -5.05 -3.99
C VAL A 128 -14.16 -5.82 -4.70
N LYS A 129 -13.94 -6.27 -5.95
CA LYS A 129 -14.92 -7.09 -6.70
C LYS A 129 -15.21 -8.43 -6.02
N LYS A 130 -14.28 -8.93 -5.21
CA LYS A 130 -14.37 -10.20 -4.48
C LYS A 130 -14.68 -10.00 -3.00
N TRP A 131 -14.69 -8.75 -2.52
CA TRP A 131 -14.95 -8.41 -1.13
C TRP A 131 -16.39 -8.72 -0.74
N LYS A 132 -16.58 -9.12 0.53
CA LYS A 132 -17.90 -9.40 1.09
C LYS A 132 -18.05 -8.63 2.39
N GLY A 133 -19.13 -7.87 2.49
CA GLY A 133 -19.43 -7.04 3.67
C GLY A 133 -19.05 -5.58 3.46
N PRO A 134 -19.20 -4.76 4.51
CA PRO A 134 -18.84 -3.35 4.45
C PRO A 134 -17.32 -3.19 4.26
N LEU A 135 -16.95 -2.14 3.55
CA LEU A 135 -15.58 -1.68 3.40
C LEU A 135 -15.52 -0.25 3.95
N ASP A 136 -15.41 -0.13 5.27
CA ASP A 136 -15.36 1.14 6.00
C ASP A 136 -14.07 1.93 5.74
N VAL A 137 -13.90 2.39 4.50
CA VAL A 137 -12.66 3.03 4.02
C VAL A 137 -12.89 4.51 3.75
N LEU A 138 -12.03 5.37 4.31
CA LEU A 138 -11.97 6.79 3.98
C LEU A 138 -10.84 7.08 2.98
N ILE A 139 -11.17 7.73 1.86
CA ILE A 139 -10.19 8.16 0.86
C ILE A 139 -10.35 9.65 0.58
N ASP A 140 -9.25 10.40 0.61
CA ASP A 140 -9.16 11.76 0.09
C ASP A 140 -8.30 11.80 -1.17
N VAL A 141 -8.88 12.29 -2.29
CA VAL A 141 -8.24 12.30 -3.62
C VAL A 141 -8.42 13.62 -4.38
N GLN A 142 -7.52 13.90 -5.31
CA GLN A 142 -7.58 15.08 -6.19
C GLN A 142 -8.01 14.71 -7.63
N GLY A 143 -8.52 13.48 -7.84
CA GLY A 143 -8.98 12.98 -9.15
C GLY A 143 -7.91 12.31 -10.02
N GLN A 144 -6.73 12.00 -9.46
CA GLN A 144 -5.70 11.20 -10.12
C GLN A 144 -5.68 9.78 -9.56
N LEU A 145 -4.99 8.86 -10.26
CA LEU A 145 -4.69 7.50 -9.79
C LEU A 145 -5.87 6.53 -9.70
N LEU A 146 -6.88 6.78 -10.56
CA LEU A 146 -8.02 5.92 -10.85
C LEU A 146 -8.97 5.58 -9.66
N PRO A 147 -9.26 6.50 -8.72
CA PRO A 147 -10.24 6.25 -7.65
C PRO A 147 -11.65 5.96 -8.20
N GLU A 148 -12.00 6.50 -9.35
CA GLU A 148 -13.29 6.29 -10.02
C GLU A 148 -13.50 4.81 -10.43
N ASN A 149 -12.42 4.09 -10.76
CA ASN A 149 -12.49 2.68 -11.07
C ASN A 149 -12.81 1.85 -9.81
N LEU A 150 -12.20 2.22 -8.68
CA LEU A 150 -12.45 1.59 -7.38
C LEU A 150 -13.90 1.83 -6.93
N GLU A 151 -14.39 3.07 -7.02
CA GLU A 151 -15.78 3.40 -6.69
C GLU A 151 -16.77 2.62 -7.55
N LYS A 152 -16.52 2.54 -8.87
CA LYS A 152 -17.34 1.77 -9.79
C LYS A 152 -17.34 0.29 -9.42
N ALA A 153 -16.16 -0.30 -9.19
CA ALA A 153 -16.04 -1.71 -8.83
C ALA A 153 -16.71 -2.03 -7.50
N ALA A 154 -16.56 -1.17 -6.48
CA ALA A 154 -17.23 -1.32 -5.19
C ALA A 154 -18.76 -1.28 -5.34
N LYS A 155 -19.28 -0.33 -6.13
CA LYS A 155 -20.71 -0.22 -6.43
C LYS A 155 -21.25 -1.46 -7.14
N GLU A 156 -20.55 -1.96 -8.15
CA GLU A 156 -20.93 -3.16 -8.92
C GLU A 156 -20.90 -4.42 -8.04
N ALA A 157 -19.98 -4.49 -7.08
CA ALA A 157 -19.88 -5.58 -6.10
C ALA A 157 -20.90 -5.45 -4.95
N GLY A 158 -21.65 -4.35 -4.86
CA GLY A 158 -22.57 -4.09 -3.75
C GLY A 158 -21.86 -3.83 -2.42
N VAL A 159 -20.61 -3.36 -2.46
CA VAL A 159 -19.82 -3.01 -1.28
C VAL A 159 -20.26 -1.63 -0.77
N GLU A 160 -20.70 -1.58 0.47
CA GLU A 160 -21.05 -0.34 1.17
C GLU A 160 -19.90 0.13 2.07
N GLY A 161 -19.92 1.40 2.50
CA GLY A 161 -18.95 1.95 3.45
C GLY A 161 -17.73 2.63 2.82
N LEU A 162 -17.47 2.42 1.52
CA LEU A 162 -16.40 3.12 0.81
C LEU A 162 -16.76 4.61 0.67
N LYS A 163 -15.99 5.48 1.34
CA LYS A 163 -16.18 6.93 1.33
C LYS A 163 -15.01 7.60 0.62
N VAL A 164 -15.24 8.04 -0.61
CA VAL A 164 -14.27 8.81 -1.39
C VAL A 164 -14.63 10.30 -1.36
N ARG A 165 -13.68 11.14 -0.97
CA ARG A 165 -13.80 12.60 -0.92
C ARG A 165 -12.87 13.19 -1.99
N TYR A 166 -13.48 13.91 -2.93
CA TYR A 166 -12.73 14.65 -3.94
C TYR A 166 -12.40 16.05 -3.44
N GLN A 167 -11.12 16.40 -3.50
CA GLN A 167 -10.53 17.64 -3.00
C GLN A 167 -10.00 18.47 -4.18
N PRO A 168 -10.86 19.21 -4.91
CA PRO A 168 -10.55 19.79 -6.22
C PRO A 168 -9.50 20.91 -6.20
N ASP A 169 -9.31 21.57 -5.05
CA ASP A 169 -8.36 22.68 -4.88
C ASP A 169 -7.04 22.26 -4.22
N TYR A 170 -6.86 20.96 -4.02
CA TYR A 170 -5.68 20.38 -3.37
C TYR A 170 -4.81 19.64 -4.38
N ASP A 171 -3.56 19.40 -4.03
CA ASP A 171 -2.58 18.69 -4.85
C ASP A 171 -2.16 17.35 -4.21
N HIS A 172 -1.18 16.68 -4.83
CA HIS A 172 -0.64 15.39 -4.39
C HIS A 172 0.43 15.52 -3.28
N SER A 173 0.56 16.70 -2.66
CA SER A 173 1.62 16.99 -1.70
C SER A 173 1.22 16.66 -0.27
N TYR A 174 2.21 16.70 0.62
CA TYR A 174 1.99 16.60 2.05
C TYR A 174 1.16 17.76 2.63
N TYR A 175 0.99 18.90 1.94
CA TYR A 175 0.09 19.95 2.42
C TYR A 175 -1.37 19.46 2.43
N THR A 176 -1.76 18.75 1.38
CA THR A 176 -3.08 18.12 1.30
C THR A 176 -3.26 17.07 2.37
N MET A 177 -2.28 16.16 2.53
CA MET A 177 -2.33 15.15 3.59
C MET A 177 -2.47 15.78 4.97
N ALA A 178 -1.65 16.78 5.29
CA ALA A 178 -1.68 17.46 6.57
C ALA A 178 -3.02 18.15 6.83
N THR A 179 -3.67 18.67 5.79
CA THR A 179 -4.97 19.34 5.90
C THR A 179 -6.09 18.38 6.32
N PHE A 180 -6.02 17.12 5.90
CA PHE A 180 -7.06 16.11 6.16
C PHE A 180 -6.61 15.00 7.12
N ALA A 181 -5.42 15.13 7.74
CA ALA A 181 -4.84 14.10 8.60
C ALA A 181 -5.73 13.78 9.81
N ASP A 182 -6.29 14.81 10.45
CA ASP A 182 -7.13 14.65 11.64
C ASP A 182 -8.36 13.78 11.33
N ASP A 183 -9.02 13.98 10.19
CA ASP A 183 -10.17 13.16 9.77
C ASP A 183 -9.80 11.67 9.61
N HIS A 184 -8.60 11.37 9.12
CA HIS A 184 -8.12 10.00 8.97
C HIS A 184 -7.76 9.36 10.32
N VAL A 185 -7.20 10.14 11.24
CA VAL A 185 -6.93 9.69 12.62
C VAL A 185 -8.24 9.42 13.35
N GLU A 186 -9.24 10.30 13.22
CA GLU A 186 -10.57 10.11 13.80
C GLU A 186 -11.29 8.90 13.20
N HIS A 187 -11.20 8.72 11.88
CA HIS A 187 -11.75 7.54 11.20
C HIS A 187 -11.12 6.26 11.75
N ALA A 188 -9.79 6.18 11.82
CA ALA A 188 -9.12 5.01 12.41
C ALA A 188 -9.52 4.79 13.87
N ALA A 189 -9.53 5.84 14.69
CA ALA A 189 -9.92 5.76 16.10
C ALA A 189 -11.32 5.18 16.29
N LYS A 190 -12.29 5.57 15.45
CA LYS A 190 -13.66 5.05 15.49
C LYS A 190 -13.71 3.52 15.43
N TYR A 191 -12.89 2.89 14.59
CA TYR A 191 -12.88 1.43 14.42
C TYR A 191 -11.92 0.72 15.39
N LEU A 192 -10.89 1.41 15.88
CA LEU A 192 -9.98 0.88 16.90
C LEU A 192 -10.62 0.85 18.30
N PHE A 193 -11.60 1.70 18.57
CA PHE A 193 -12.28 1.76 19.87
C PHE A 193 -13.74 1.27 19.84
N ALA A 194 -14.17 0.65 18.74
CA ALA A 194 -15.53 0.12 18.56
C ALA A 194 -15.80 -1.14 19.40
#